data_AF-A0A7C5K3E3-F1
#
_entry.id   AF-A0A7C5K3E3-F1
#
_cell.length_a   1.000
_cell.length_b   1.000
_cell.length_c   1.000
_cell.angle_alpha   90.00
_cell.angle_beta   90.00
_cell.angle_gamma   90.00
#
_symmetry.space_group_name_H-M   'P 1'
#
loop_
_entity.id
_entity.type
_entity.pdbx_description
1 polymer ?
#
loop_
_entity_poly.entity_id
_entity_poly.type
_entity_poly.pdbx_seq_one_letter_code
_entity_poly.pdbx_strand_id
1 'polypeptide(L)'
;ALSVPTDKAYSYIAIRADENRQGYNSGRRPVVISERPNIIPVYPFKAAGMGLEDVKALLESSGLGLPSYYTWRSRSGCYFCFYQQIGEWQRLKEHHPELFERAKAYEKVENGRAYTWVDGRSLRDIEKIKKRYDVPSSEALDGCAICHL
;
A
#
# COMPACT_ATOMS: atom_id res chain seq x y z
N ALA A 1 -25.19 24.64 -12.15
CA ALA A 1 -24.76 23.49 -11.34
C ALA A 1 -24.54 22.31 -12.27
N LEU A 2 -23.35 21.69 -12.27
CA LEU A 2 -23.10 20.49 -13.06
C LEU A 2 -23.84 19.32 -12.42
N SER A 3 -24.69 18.63 -13.18
CA SER A 3 -25.35 17.41 -12.71
C SER A 3 -24.30 16.30 -12.53
N VAL A 4 -24.35 15.63 -11.39
CA VAL A 4 -23.48 14.47 -11.14
C VAL A 4 -24.00 13.27 -11.96
N PRO A 5 -23.18 12.63 -12.81
CA PRO A 5 -23.60 11.51 -13.65
C PRO A 5 -24.20 10.34 -12.86
N THR A 6 -25.19 9.67 -13.44
CA THR A 6 -25.90 8.53 -12.84
C THR A 6 -25.55 7.19 -13.49
N ASP A 7 -24.69 7.21 -14.50
CA ASP A 7 -24.32 6.01 -15.25
C ASP A 7 -23.61 4.99 -14.37
N LYS A 8 -23.81 3.71 -14.70
CA LYS A 8 -23.13 2.61 -14.03
C LYS A 8 -21.66 2.59 -14.43
N ALA A 9 -20.77 2.50 -13.44
CA ALA A 9 -19.34 2.30 -13.65
C ALA A 9 -18.90 0.99 -12.99
N TYR A 10 -18.08 0.21 -13.70
CA TYR A 10 -17.48 -1.01 -13.16
C TYR A 10 -16.08 -0.70 -12.63
N SER A 11 -15.81 -1.05 -11.37
CA SER A 11 -14.49 -0.92 -10.75
C SER A 11 -13.85 -2.29 -10.63
N TYR A 12 -12.87 -2.57 -11.48
CA TYR A 12 -12.11 -3.83 -11.44
C TYR A 12 -11.03 -3.73 -10.36
N ILE A 13 -11.08 -4.64 -9.40
CA ILE A 13 -10.22 -4.62 -8.21
C ILE A 13 -9.46 -5.93 -8.14
N ALA A 14 -8.13 -5.81 -8.16
CA ALA A 14 -7.17 -6.92 -8.18
C ALA A 14 -6.95 -7.59 -6.81
N ILE A 15 -8.00 -7.78 -6.01
CA ILE A 15 -7.91 -8.60 -4.78
C ILE A 15 -7.86 -10.07 -5.20
N ARG A 16 -6.83 -10.78 -4.71
CA ARG A 16 -6.60 -12.20 -5.01
C ARG A 16 -7.50 -13.12 -4.18
N ALA A 17 -7.65 -14.36 -4.60
CA ALA A 17 -8.45 -15.37 -3.91
C ALA A 17 -7.86 -15.78 -2.54
N ASP A 18 -6.53 -15.78 -2.43
CA ASP A 18 -5.78 -16.14 -1.23
C ASP A 18 -5.64 -15.01 -0.20
N GLU A 19 -6.19 -13.82 -0.49
CA GLU A 19 -6.18 -12.70 0.44
C GLU A 19 -7.37 -12.74 1.39
N ASN A 20 -7.09 -12.58 2.68
CA ASN A 20 -8.11 -12.41 3.71
C ASN A 20 -8.70 -10.97 3.71
N ARG A 21 -9.18 -10.53 2.53
CA ARG A 21 -9.75 -9.21 2.28
C ARG A 21 -11.03 -9.35 1.48
N GLN A 22 -12.09 -8.67 1.89
CA GLN A 22 -13.39 -8.78 1.22
C GLN A 22 -13.64 -7.65 0.20
N GLY A 23 -12.83 -6.58 0.25
CA GLY A 23 -13.04 -5.39 -0.56
C GLY A 23 -14.32 -4.65 -0.17
N TYR A 24 -14.92 -3.95 -1.13
CA TYR A 24 -16.23 -3.33 -0.99
C TYR A 24 -17.32 -4.39 -1.03
N ASN A 25 -17.80 -4.79 0.15
CA ASN A 25 -18.96 -5.65 0.29
C ASN A 25 -20.24 -4.82 0.29
N SER A 26 -21.19 -5.19 -0.56
CA SER A 26 -22.52 -4.57 -0.63
C SER A 26 -23.39 -4.73 0.63
N GLY A 27 -22.95 -5.52 1.63
CA GLY A 27 -23.76 -5.93 2.80
C GLY A 27 -23.37 -5.33 4.16
N ARG A 28 -22.22 -4.68 4.28
CA ARG A 28 -21.87 -3.82 5.43
C ARG A 28 -21.76 -2.41 4.88
N ARG A 29 -22.27 -1.39 5.59
CA ARG A 29 -22.26 0.01 5.11
C ARG A 29 -20.94 0.25 4.38
N PRO A 30 -20.94 0.49 3.06
CA PRO A 30 -19.70 0.79 2.39
C PRO A 30 -19.09 1.92 3.19
N VAL A 31 -17.79 1.83 3.53
CA VAL A 31 -17.00 3.04 3.76
C VAL A 31 -17.47 3.99 2.67
N VAL A 32 -18.01 5.15 3.02
CA VAL A 32 -18.81 5.98 2.10
C VAL A 32 -17.91 6.41 0.93
N ILE A 33 -17.75 5.55 -0.07
CA ILE A 33 -16.97 5.79 -1.29
C ILE A 33 -17.82 6.67 -2.20
N SER A 34 -19.14 6.47 -2.13
CA SER A 34 -20.16 7.22 -2.83
C SER A 34 -21.49 7.04 -2.10
N GLU A 35 -22.26 8.12 -1.99
CA GLU A 35 -23.66 8.08 -1.55
C GLU A 35 -24.58 7.45 -2.60
N ARG A 36 -24.04 7.10 -3.78
CA ARG A 36 -24.78 6.55 -4.92
C ARG A 36 -24.31 5.14 -5.27
N PRO A 37 -25.23 4.18 -5.50
CA PRO A 37 -24.91 2.77 -5.76
C PRO A 37 -24.50 2.49 -7.22
N ASN A 38 -24.01 3.48 -7.97
CA ASN A 38 -23.70 3.32 -9.41
C ASN A 38 -22.29 2.81 -9.70
N ILE A 39 -21.45 2.60 -8.67
CA ILE A 39 -20.13 1.95 -8.81
C ILE A 39 -20.28 0.47 -8.42
N ILE A 40 -19.99 -0.42 -9.38
CA ILE A 40 -20.11 -1.87 -9.21
C ILE A 40 -18.70 -2.47 -9.11
N PRO A 41 -18.28 -2.97 -7.93
CA PRO A 41 -16.98 -3.61 -7.80
C PRO A 41 -16.97 -4.99 -8.46
N VAL A 42 -15.87 -5.32 -9.14
CA VAL A 42 -15.62 -6.62 -9.79
C VAL A 42 -14.28 -7.15 -9.31
N TYR A 43 -14.26 -8.41 -8.84
CA TYR A 43 -13.08 -9.06 -8.26
C TYR A 43 -12.62 -10.25 -9.13
N PRO A 44 -11.95 -10.00 -10.28
CA PRO A 44 -11.66 -11.05 -11.25
C PRO A 44 -10.79 -12.18 -10.69
N PHE A 45 -9.77 -11.87 -9.88
CA PHE A 45 -8.87 -12.89 -9.33
C PHE A 45 -9.54 -13.75 -8.25
N LYS A 46 -10.41 -13.16 -7.42
CA LYS A 46 -11.27 -13.95 -6.53
C LYS A 46 -12.19 -14.89 -7.29
N ALA A 47 -12.88 -14.39 -8.32
CA ALA A 47 -13.79 -15.19 -9.13
C ALA A 47 -13.08 -16.33 -9.86
N ALA A 48 -11.83 -16.11 -10.28
CA ALA A 48 -10.99 -17.10 -10.94
C ALA A 48 -10.22 -18.02 -9.97
N GLY A 49 -10.32 -17.81 -8.65
CA GLY A 49 -9.56 -18.60 -7.67
C GLY A 49 -8.04 -18.36 -7.70
N MET A 50 -7.58 -17.25 -8.29
CA MET A 50 -6.16 -16.96 -8.49
C MET A 50 -5.51 -16.37 -7.25
N GLY A 51 -4.42 -16.98 -6.78
CA GLY A 51 -3.56 -16.54 -5.69
C GLY A 51 -2.30 -15.79 -6.17
N LEU A 52 -1.36 -15.53 -5.26
CA LEU A 52 -0.11 -14.82 -5.57
C LEU A 52 0.70 -15.51 -6.67
N GLU A 53 0.84 -16.83 -6.60
CA GLU A 53 1.64 -17.60 -7.54
C GLU A 53 1.05 -17.58 -8.95
N ASP A 54 -0.28 -17.65 -9.07
CA ASP A 54 -0.97 -17.52 -10.37
C ASP A 54 -0.73 -16.14 -10.99
N VAL A 55 -0.76 -15.08 -10.17
CA VAL A 55 -0.48 -13.72 -10.63
C VAL A 55 0.97 -13.55 -11.07
N LYS A 56 1.93 -14.13 -10.34
CA LYS A 56 3.35 -14.13 -10.74
C LYS A 56 3.56 -14.86 -12.06
N ALA A 57 2.98 -16.06 -12.21
CA ALA A 57 3.07 -16.84 -13.44
C ALA A 57 2.46 -16.08 -14.63
N LEU A 58 1.33 -15.38 -14.41
CA LEU A 58 0.71 -14.52 -15.42
C LEU A 58 1.63 -13.35 -15.84
N LEU A 59 2.25 -12.66 -14.87
CA LEU A 59 3.19 -11.56 -15.16
C LEU A 59 4.42 -12.04 -15.92
N GLU A 60 4.97 -13.19 -15.53
CA GLU A 60 6.15 -13.77 -16.19
C GLU A 60 5.84 -14.23 -17.61
N SER A 61 4.74 -14.96 -17.80
CA SER A 61 4.29 -15.42 -19.13
C SER A 61 3.88 -14.27 -20.05
N SER A 62 3.51 -13.12 -19.49
CA SER A 62 3.24 -11.88 -20.26
C SER A 62 4.50 -11.08 -20.59
N GLY A 63 5.69 -11.52 -20.15
CA GLY A 63 6.96 -10.83 -20.35
C GLY A 63 7.13 -9.56 -19.51
N LEU A 64 6.31 -9.36 -18.47
CA LEU A 64 6.39 -8.20 -17.57
C LEU A 64 7.31 -8.45 -16.37
N GLY A 65 7.25 -9.67 -15.82
CA GLY A 65 7.95 -10.03 -14.59
C GLY A 65 7.49 -9.23 -13.37
N LEU A 66 8.25 -9.34 -12.28
CA LEU A 66 7.99 -8.59 -11.05
C LEU A 66 8.66 -7.20 -11.07
N PRO A 67 7.99 -6.17 -10.53
CA PRO A 67 8.58 -4.84 -10.37
C PRO A 67 9.91 -4.84 -9.61
N SER A 68 10.90 -4.11 -10.13
CA SER A 68 12.27 -4.08 -9.58
C SER A 68 12.38 -3.52 -8.16
N TYR A 69 11.41 -2.71 -7.70
CA TYR A 69 11.42 -2.19 -6.33
C TYR A 69 11.27 -3.30 -5.28
N TYR A 70 10.80 -4.50 -5.65
CA TYR A 70 10.75 -5.64 -4.73
C TYR A 70 12.14 -6.11 -4.26
N THR A 71 13.22 -5.70 -4.94
CA THR A 71 14.60 -6.00 -4.53
C THR A 71 15.02 -5.33 -3.22
N TRP A 72 14.40 -4.19 -2.89
CA TRP A 72 14.73 -3.43 -1.67
C TRP A 72 13.51 -3.08 -0.82
N ARG A 73 12.30 -3.25 -1.32
CA ARG A 73 11.05 -2.92 -0.61
C ARG A 73 10.07 -4.09 -0.66
N SER A 74 9.26 -4.23 0.37
CA SER A 74 8.31 -5.34 0.45
C SER A 74 6.96 -5.03 -0.18
N ARG A 75 6.60 -3.75 -0.37
CA ARG A 75 5.28 -3.33 -0.85
C ARG A 75 5.37 -2.18 -1.83
N SER A 76 4.49 -2.21 -2.82
CA SER A 76 4.20 -1.06 -3.68
C SER A 76 3.43 -0.02 -2.87
N GLY A 77 4.01 1.17 -2.68
CA GLY A 77 3.35 2.24 -1.92
C GLY A 77 4.07 3.57 -2.01
N CYS A 78 3.45 4.61 -1.45
CA CYS A 78 4.05 5.95 -1.35
C CYS A 78 5.41 5.88 -0.67
N TYR A 79 6.38 6.71 -1.06
CA TYR A 79 7.69 6.77 -0.39
C TYR A 79 7.60 7.27 1.07
N PHE A 80 6.45 7.82 1.46
CA PHE A 80 6.11 8.18 2.83
C PHE A 80 4.81 7.51 3.24
N CYS A 81 4.87 6.64 4.25
CA CYS A 81 3.71 5.96 4.80
C CYS A 81 3.94 5.65 6.28
N PHE A 82 2.94 5.92 7.12
CA PHE A 82 2.99 5.63 8.56
C PHE A 82 3.03 4.13 8.88
N TYR A 83 2.72 3.27 7.90
CA TYR A 83 2.84 1.80 8.02
C TYR A 83 4.18 1.25 7.50
N GLN A 84 5.08 2.13 7.05
CA GLN A 84 6.40 1.73 6.58
C GLN A 84 7.27 1.29 7.75
N GLN A 85 7.87 0.10 7.65
CA GLN A 85 8.70 -0.46 8.71
C GLN A 85 10.04 0.27 8.82
N ILE A 86 10.70 0.19 9.98
CA ILE A 86 12.02 0.82 10.20
C ILE A 86 13.04 0.37 9.14
N GLY A 87 13.06 -0.92 8.79
CA GLY A 87 13.94 -1.44 7.74
C GLY A 87 13.63 -0.84 6.37
N GLU A 88 12.35 -0.61 6.05
CA GLU A 88 11.96 0.04 4.78
C GLU A 88 12.39 1.52 4.75
N TRP A 89 12.36 2.23 5.88
CA TRP A 89 12.94 3.59 5.98
C TRP A 89 14.46 3.60 5.80
N GLN A 90 15.16 2.62 6.38
CA GLN A 90 16.60 2.47 6.20
C GLN A 90 16.95 2.22 4.72
N ARG A 91 16.22 1.33 4.05
CA ARG A 91 16.42 1.04 2.62
C ARG A 91 15.98 2.21 1.73
N LEU A 92 14.93 2.95 2.08
CA LEU A 92 14.55 4.17 1.35
C LEU A 92 15.70 5.18 1.36
N LYS A 93 16.36 5.39 2.50
CA LYS A 93 17.54 6.28 2.59
C LYS A 93 18.69 5.81 1.71
N GLU A 94 18.90 4.50 1.59
CA GLU A 94 20.00 3.93 0.78
C GLU A 94 19.75 4.02 -0.72
N HIS A 95 18.53 3.68 -1.15
CA HIS A 95 18.17 3.59 -2.56
C HIS A 95 17.66 4.92 -3.14
N HIS A 96 17.03 5.74 -2.30
CA HIS A 96 16.38 7.01 -2.69
C HIS A 96 16.55 8.08 -1.60
N PRO A 97 17.79 8.52 -1.30
CA PRO A 97 18.08 9.48 -0.23
C PRO A 97 17.30 10.79 -0.36
N GLU A 98 17.03 11.24 -1.59
CA GLU A 98 16.23 12.44 -1.88
C GLU A 98 14.76 12.29 -1.42
N LEU A 99 14.17 11.11 -1.59
CA LEU A 99 12.82 10.82 -1.12
C LEU A 99 12.77 10.68 0.40
N PHE A 100 13.83 10.14 1.00
CA PHE A 100 13.97 10.10 2.46
C PHE A 100 14.06 11.51 3.06
N GLU A 101 14.83 12.41 2.46
CA GLU A 101 14.89 13.82 2.90
C GLU A 101 13.56 14.55 2.69
N ARG A 102 12.86 14.29 1.58
CA ARG A 102 11.50 14.83 1.37
C ARG A 102 10.52 14.31 2.42
N ALA A 103 10.60 13.03 2.79
CA ALA A 103 9.77 12.47 3.86
C ALA A 103 10.08 13.13 5.21
N LYS A 104 11.36 13.32 5.55
CA LYS A 104 11.80 14.06 6.76
C LYS A 104 11.21 15.46 6.84
N ALA A 105 11.14 16.17 5.72
CA ALA A 105 10.65 17.55 5.67
C ALA A 105 9.15 17.70 6.05
N TYR A 106 8.37 16.62 5.97
CA TYR A 106 6.96 16.63 6.40
C TYR A 106 6.78 16.42 7.91
N GLU A 107 7.79 15.90 8.62
CA GLU A 107 7.70 15.74 10.07
C GLU A 107 7.74 17.12 10.74
N LYS A 108 6.81 17.35 11.68
CA LYS A 108 6.68 18.64 12.35
C LYS A 108 6.35 18.49 13.83
N VAL A 109 6.66 19.52 14.60
CA VAL A 109 6.22 19.67 15.99
C VAL A 109 5.29 20.87 16.05
N GLU A 110 4.08 20.66 16.53
CA GLU A 110 3.05 21.70 16.61
C GLU A 110 2.31 21.57 17.95
N ASN A 111 2.25 22.67 18.70
CA ASN A 111 1.65 22.73 20.05
C ASN A 111 2.18 21.65 21.01
N GLY A 112 3.49 21.37 20.97
CA GLY A 112 4.13 20.35 21.80
C GLY A 112 3.89 18.91 21.36
N ARG A 113 3.11 18.68 20.29
CA ARG A 113 2.89 17.35 19.71
C ARG A 113 3.78 17.14 18.49
N ALA A 114 4.53 16.03 18.49
CA ALA A 114 5.29 15.58 17.34
C ALA A 114 4.40 14.81 16.35
N TYR A 115 4.46 15.17 15.08
CA TYR A 115 3.87 14.46 13.95
C TYR A 115 5.01 13.83 13.16
N THR A 116 5.23 12.54 13.37
CA THR A 116 6.31 11.76 12.79
C THR A 116 5.73 10.55 12.07
N TRP A 117 6.50 9.97 11.15
CA TRP A 117 6.04 8.80 10.38
C TRP A 117 6.03 7.52 11.22
N VAL A 118 6.89 7.45 12.24
CA VAL A 118 7.02 6.31 13.14
C VAL A 118 6.69 6.81 14.54
N ASP A 119 5.74 6.15 15.20
CA ASP A 119 5.31 6.57 16.53
C ASP A 119 6.50 6.61 17.52
N GLY A 120 6.62 7.75 18.22
CA GLY A 120 7.70 8.04 19.14
C GLY A 120 9.10 8.23 18.53
N ARG A 121 9.29 8.23 17.20
CA ARG A 121 10.61 8.38 16.56
C ARG A 121 10.55 9.16 15.24
N SER A 122 11.35 10.21 15.14
CA SER A 122 11.53 10.93 13.87
C SER A 122 12.41 10.14 12.90
N LEU A 123 12.34 10.48 11.62
CA LEU A 123 13.27 9.95 10.62
C LEU A 123 14.72 10.40 10.89
N ARG A 124 14.93 11.54 11.56
CA ARG A 124 16.26 11.94 12.06
C ARG A 124 16.81 11.00 13.13
N ASP A 125 15.94 10.41 13.93
CA ASP A 125 16.33 9.39 14.93
C ASP A 125 16.61 8.05 14.23
N ILE A 126 15.77 7.66 13.27
CA ILE A 126 15.95 6.44 12.47
C ILE A 126 17.26 6.49 11.69
N GLU A 127 17.61 7.64 11.13
CA GLU A 127 18.88 7.88 10.42
C GLU A 127 20.12 7.58 11.27
N LYS A 128 20.03 7.71 12.60
CA LYS A 128 21.14 7.45 13.54
C LYS A 128 21.21 5.98 13.99
N ILE A 129 20.20 5.16 13.67
CA ILE A 129 20.14 3.76 14.06
C ILE A 129 21.19 2.97 13.28
N LYS A 130 22.20 2.44 13.99
CA LYS A 130 23.22 1.55 13.40
C LYS A 130 22.71 0.14 13.12
N LYS A 131 21.76 -0.35 13.93
CA LYS A 131 21.16 -1.68 13.76
C LYS A 131 20.40 -1.73 12.43
N ARG A 132 20.69 -2.73 11.60
CA ARG A 132 19.89 -3.02 10.41
C ARG A 132 18.66 -3.82 10.79
N TYR A 133 17.50 -3.31 10.40
CA TYR A 133 16.24 -4.02 10.55
C TYR A 133 15.95 -4.78 9.27
N ASP A 134 15.52 -6.03 9.43
CA ASP A 134 15.11 -6.84 8.30
C ASP A 134 13.80 -6.31 7.71
N VAL A 135 13.62 -6.51 6.41
CA VAL A 135 12.38 -6.21 5.70
C VAL A 135 11.90 -7.51 5.09
N PRO A 136 10.75 -8.03 5.52
CA PRO A 136 10.22 -9.29 5.02
C PRO A 136 9.98 -9.21 3.51
N SER A 137 10.08 -10.37 2.85
CA SER A 137 9.67 -10.51 1.46
C SER A 137 8.22 -10.04 1.28
N SER A 138 7.89 -9.54 0.09
CA SER A 138 6.52 -9.19 -0.29
C SER A 138 5.54 -10.35 -0.14
N GLU A 139 6.04 -11.59 -0.22
CA GLU A 139 5.29 -12.84 -0.07
C GLU A 139 4.89 -13.12 1.38
N ALA A 140 5.71 -12.68 2.35
CA ALA A 140 5.51 -12.93 3.77
C ALA A 140 4.61 -11.88 4.44
N LEU A 141 4.11 -10.90 3.68
CA LEU A 141 3.26 -9.84 4.19
C LEU A 141 1.80 -10.09 3.81
N ASP A 142 0.95 -10.13 4.83
CA ASP A 142 -0.48 -9.91 4.66
C ASP A 142 -0.68 -8.47 4.18
N GLY A 143 -0.75 -8.27 2.87
CA GLY A 143 -1.25 -7.05 2.22
C GLY A 143 -0.69 -5.69 2.69
N CYS A 144 -1.30 -4.62 2.18
CA CYS A 144 -1.09 -3.26 2.69
C CYS A 144 -2.17 -2.98 3.75
N ALA A 145 -1.81 -2.40 4.89
CA ALA A 145 -2.74 -2.03 5.96
C ALA A 145 -3.86 -1.08 5.49
N ILE A 146 -3.60 -0.25 4.47
CA ILE A 146 -4.64 0.60 3.83
C ILE A 146 -5.67 -0.25 3.09
N CYS A 147 -5.26 -1.38 2.53
CA CYS A 147 -6.11 -2.29 1.79
C CYS A 147 -6.79 -3.34 2.68
N HIS A 148 -6.52 -3.35 4.00
CA HIS A 148 -7.19 -4.21 4.99
C HIS A 148 -8.36 -3.53 5.70
N LEU A 149 -8.62 -2.25 5.38
CA LEU A 149 -9.82 -1.52 5.77
C LEU A 149 -10.99 -1.89 4.84
#